data_AF-A0A1R4LQZ4-F1
#
_entry.id   AF-A0A1R4LQZ4-F1
#
_cell.length_a   1.000
_cell.length_b   1.000
_cell.length_c   1.000
_cell.angle_alpha   90.00
_cell.angle_beta   90.00
_cell.angle_gamma   90.00
#
_symmetry.space_group_name_H-M   'P 1'
#
loop_
_entity.id
_entity.type
_entity.pdbx_description
1 polymer ?
#
loop_
_entity_poly.entity_id
_entity_poly.type
_entity_poly.pdbx_seq_one_letter_code
_entity_poly.pdbx_strand_id
1 'polypeptide(L)'
;MKEKDPWKNNIVTSKNKIWFAIVLTVLILYVVFGDKTQDQIRNSDVTVKVDVSIKEQPSQSAIEQCRESISTATHYKKERLGYIGMDKGNISMTYLNDFGKAYKFKCVGNSVKLYAEGSDSWIAM
;
A
#
# COMPACT_ATOMS: atom_id res chain seq x y z
N MET A 1 9.63 15.43 27.07
CA MET A 1 8.94 16.17 26.00
C MET A 1 7.65 15.42 25.68
N LYS A 2 6.49 16.08 25.71
CA LYS A 2 5.21 15.44 25.37
C LYS A 2 5.04 15.42 23.85
N GLU A 3 4.96 14.23 23.28
CA GLU A 3 4.63 14.00 21.87
C GLU A 3 3.20 14.45 21.61
N LYS A 4 3.00 15.30 20.59
CA LYS A 4 1.68 15.76 20.17
C LYS A 4 1.09 14.71 19.24
N ASP A 5 0.02 14.07 19.69
CA ASP A 5 -0.81 13.17 18.87
C ASP A 5 -1.47 13.97 17.72
N PRO A 6 -1.16 13.65 16.45
CA PRO A 6 -1.68 14.37 15.29
C PRO A 6 -3.15 14.05 14.96
N TRP A 7 -3.81 13.14 15.69
CA TRP A 7 -5.16 12.67 15.36
C TRP A 7 -6.27 13.27 16.24
N LYS A 8 -5.93 14.12 17.21
CA LYS A 8 -6.91 14.60 18.21
C LYS A 8 -7.98 15.56 17.68
N ASN A 9 -7.85 16.09 16.46
CA ASN A 9 -8.73 17.15 15.96
C ASN A 9 -9.28 16.87 14.55
N ASN A 10 -10.10 15.84 14.36
CA ASN A 10 -10.92 15.72 13.15
C ASN A 10 -12.39 15.47 13.52
N ILE A 11 -13.01 16.50 14.11
CA ILE A 11 -14.47 16.59 14.14
C ILE A 11 -14.91 16.94 12.72
N VAL A 12 -15.42 15.95 11.98
CA VAL A 12 -15.96 16.13 10.63
C VAL A 12 -17.18 17.05 10.71
N THR A 13 -16.95 18.36 10.58
CA THR A 13 -18.00 19.36 10.48
C THR A 13 -18.57 19.32 9.06
N SER A 14 -19.88 19.51 8.90
CA SER A 14 -20.69 19.28 7.69
C SER A 14 -20.30 20.02 6.40
N LYS A 15 -19.16 20.73 6.36
CA LYS A 15 -18.59 21.40 5.17
C LYS A 15 -18.01 20.43 4.11
N ASN A 16 -17.73 19.17 4.46
CA ASN A 16 -17.11 18.22 3.51
C ASN A 16 -18.07 17.59 2.49
N LYS A 17 -19.40 17.64 2.70
CA LYS A 17 -20.34 16.96 1.78
C LYS A 17 -20.35 17.57 0.36
N ILE A 18 -20.20 18.89 0.26
CA ILE A 18 -20.15 19.59 -1.04
C ILE A 18 -18.87 19.22 -1.79
N TRP A 19 -17.74 19.11 -1.07
CA TRP A 19 -16.46 18.73 -1.66
C TRP A 19 -16.49 17.29 -2.21
N PHE A 20 -17.11 16.36 -1.46
CA PHE A 20 -17.32 15.00 -1.95
C PHE A 20 -18.23 14.93 -3.18
N ALA A 21 -19.30 15.75 -3.23
CA ALA A 21 -20.18 15.80 -4.42
C ALA A 21 -19.43 16.34 -5.66
N ILE A 22 -18.59 17.37 -5.50
CA ILE A 22 -17.76 17.92 -6.58
C ILE A 22 -16.77 16.87 -7.09
N VAL A 23 -16.05 16.19 -6.18
CA VAL A 23 -15.10 15.13 -6.54
C VAL A 23 -15.79 13.99 -7.29
N LEU A 24 -16.96 13.54 -6.80
CA LEU A 24 -17.72 12.46 -7.43
C LEU A 24 -18.18 12.85 -8.85
N THR A 25 -18.63 14.09 -9.04
CA THR A 25 -19.08 14.59 -10.34
C THR A 25 -17.92 14.69 -11.34
N VAL A 26 -16.75 15.15 -10.88
CA VAL A 26 -15.52 15.20 -11.70
C VAL A 26 -15.06 13.80 -12.11
N LEU A 27 -15.13 12.82 -11.20
CA LEU A 27 -14.79 11.42 -11.49
C LEU A 27 -15.72 10.79 -12.53
N ILE A 28 -17.03 11.04 -12.43
CA ILE A 28 -18.01 10.54 -13.41
C ILE A 28 -17.75 11.17 -14.79
N LEU A 29 -17.48 12.48 -14.84
CA LEU A 29 -17.11 13.14 -16.10
C LEU A 29 -15.81 12.58 -16.69
N TYR A 30 -14.81 12.26 -15.87
CA TYR A 30 -13.56 11.63 -16.32
C TYR A 30 -13.78 10.24 -16.93
N VAL A 31 -14.69 9.43 -16.36
CA VAL A 31 -15.00 8.11 -16.91
C VAL A 31 -15.81 8.19 -18.20
N VAL A 32 -16.75 9.15 -18.29
CA VAL A 32 -17.61 9.31 -19.47
C VAL A 32 -16.86 9.96 -20.65
N PHE A 33 -15.92 10.88 -20.38
CA PHE A 33 -15.13 11.56 -21.41
C PHE A 33 -13.75 10.92 -21.66
N GLY A 34 -13.28 10.02 -20.79
CA GLY A 34 -11.94 9.42 -20.84
C GLY A 34 -11.70 8.36 -21.92
N ASP A 35 -12.73 7.97 -22.68
CA ASP A 35 -12.64 6.96 -23.75
C ASP A 35 -12.39 7.57 -25.15
N LYS A 36 -11.69 8.71 -25.21
CA LYS A 36 -11.19 9.28 -26.47
C LYS A 36 -9.72 9.64 -26.35
N THR A 37 -8.89 8.65 -26.70
CA THR A 37 -7.61 8.74 -27.45
C THR A 37 -6.63 9.86 -27.11
N GLN A 38 -5.38 9.47 -26.84
CA GLN A 38 -4.26 9.55 -27.80
C GLN A 38 -2.94 9.77 -27.05
N ASP A 39 -1.97 8.89 -27.31
CA ASP A 39 -0.57 9.04 -26.93
C ASP A 39 -0.04 10.42 -27.34
N GLN A 40 0.44 11.23 -26.39
CA GLN A 40 1.60 12.10 -26.59
C GLN A 40 2.07 12.84 -25.32
N ILE A 41 3.33 12.56 -25.01
CA ILE A 41 4.36 13.32 -24.30
C ILE A 41 4.06 14.83 -24.14
N ARG A 42 4.10 15.32 -22.88
CA ARG A 42 4.64 16.66 -22.59
C ARG A 42 5.05 16.82 -21.13
N ASN A 43 6.35 17.06 -20.94
CA ASN A 43 7.00 17.45 -19.69
C ASN A 43 6.33 18.69 -19.08
N SER A 44 6.11 18.67 -17.77
CA SER A 44 6.05 19.88 -16.96
C SER A 44 6.64 19.61 -15.59
N ASP A 45 7.69 20.37 -15.34
CA ASP A 45 8.55 20.43 -14.18
C ASP A 45 7.75 20.53 -12.87
N VAL A 46 7.71 19.44 -12.12
CA VAL A 46 7.63 19.52 -10.67
C VAL A 46 8.83 18.73 -10.17
N THR A 47 9.95 19.42 -10.05
CA THR A 47 11.12 18.95 -9.30
C THR A 47 10.72 18.82 -7.83
N VAL A 48 9.97 17.77 -7.50
CA VAL A 48 9.98 17.21 -6.14
C VAL A 48 11.34 16.56 -6.02
N LYS A 49 12.22 17.10 -5.18
CA LYS A 49 13.41 16.40 -4.72
C LYS A 49 12.97 15.17 -3.91
N VAL A 50 12.50 14.14 -4.60
CA VAL A 50 12.49 12.78 -4.08
C VAL A 50 13.86 12.25 -4.41
N ASP A 51 14.67 12.08 -3.38
CA ASP A 51 15.96 11.41 -3.46
C ASP A 51 15.79 10.13 -4.30
N VAL A 52 16.39 10.16 -5.50
CA VAL A 52 16.37 9.08 -6.47
C VAL A 52 17.33 8.01 -5.95
N SER A 53 16.88 7.23 -4.97
CA SER A 53 17.34 5.86 -4.87
C SER A 53 16.45 5.09 -5.83
N ILE A 54 17.00 4.67 -6.96
CA ILE A 54 16.38 3.74 -7.91
C ILE A 54 15.87 2.55 -7.08
N LYS A 55 14.57 2.57 -6.74
CA LYS A 55 13.94 1.46 -6.01
C LYS A 55 13.78 0.37 -7.05
N GLU A 56 14.74 -0.54 -7.12
CA GLU A 56 14.57 -1.80 -7.83
C GLU A 56 13.23 -2.38 -7.41
N GLN A 57 12.26 -2.35 -8.32
CA GLN A 57 11.00 -3.03 -8.13
C GLN A 57 11.33 -4.53 -8.10
N PRO A 58 10.82 -5.29 -7.13
CA PRO A 58 11.21 -6.68 -7.00
C PRO A 58 10.72 -7.43 -8.24
N SER A 59 11.52 -8.39 -8.71
CA SER A 59 11.09 -9.26 -9.79
C SER A 59 9.82 -9.99 -9.37
N GLN A 60 8.94 -10.28 -10.35
CA GLN A 60 7.70 -11.02 -10.08
C GLN A 60 7.97 -12.38 -9.41
N SER A 61 9.11 -13.01 -9.75
CA SER A 61 9.56 -14.25 -9.12
C SER A 61 9.87 -14.08 -7.64
N ALA A 62 10.52 -12.98 -7.24
CA ALA A 62 10.80 -12.72 -5.82
C ALA A 62 9.51 -12.46 -5.02
N ILE A 63 8.54 -11.77 -5.62
CA ILE A 63 7.21 -11.59 -5.04
C ILE A 63 6.55 -12.95 -4.84
N GLU A 64 6.53 -13.80 -5.86
CA GLU A 64 5.89 -15.12 -5.76
C GLU A 64 6.58 -16.03 -4.74
N GLN A 65 7.91 -16.00 -4.66
CA GLN A 65 8.67 -16.74 -3.65
C GLN A 65 8.33 -16.29 -2.22
N CYS A 66 8.17 -14.97 -2.02
CA CYS A 66 7.74 -14.44 -0.73
C CYS A 66 6.32 -14.89 -0.39
N ARG A 67 5.40 -14.86 -1.37
CA ARG A 67 4.02 -15.37 -1.23
C ARG A 67 4.00 -16.85 -0.86
N GLU A 68 4.82 -17.67 -1.52
CA GLU A 68 4.99 -19.10 -1.23
C GLU A 68 5.47 -19.32 0.20
N SER A 69 6.49 -18.57 0.61
CA SER A 69 7.10 -18.70 1.94
C SER A 69 6.12 -18.36 3.05
N ILE A 70 5.35 -17.27 2.89
CA ILE A 70 4.28 -16.91 3.83
C ILE A 70 3.20 -18.00 3.87
N SER A 71 2.75 -18.46 2.70
CA SER A 71 1.73 -19.51 2.61
C SER A 71 2.18 -20.81 3.28
N THR A 72 3.44 -21.19 3.12
CA THR A 72 4.01 -22.40 3.76
C THR A 72 4.11 -22.22 5.27
N ALA A 73 4.57 -21.06 5.76
CA ALA A 73 4.73 -20.80 7.20
C ALA A 73 3.39 -20.65 7.95
N THR A 74 2.33 -20.18 7.28
CA THR A 74 1.05 -19.83 7.92
C THR A 74 -0.13 -20.71 7.50
N HIS A 75 0.06 -21.55 6.47
CA HIS A 75 -1.01 -22.25 5.75
C HIS A 75 -2.06 -21.33 5.12
N TYR A 76 -1.75 -20.04 4.95
CA TYR A 76 -2.66 -19.09 4.32
C TYR A 76 -2.73 -19.30 2.81
N LYS A 77 -3.92 -19.05 2.26
CA LYS A 77 -4.19 -19.07 0.83
C LYS A 77 -3.38 -17.98 0.10
N LYS A 78 -2.59 -18.38 -0.90
CA LYS A 78 -1.67 -17.51 -1.66
C LYS A 78 -2.39 -16.37 -2.37
N GLU A 79 -3.55 -16.67 -2.93
CA GLU A 79 -4.40 -15.74 -3.69
C GLU A 79 -4.91 -14.57 -2.84
N ARG A 80 -4.87 -14.68 -1.50
CA ARG A 80 -5.24 -13.61 -0.57
C ARG A 80 -4.07 -12.75 -0.10
N LEU A 81 -2.85 -13.09 -0.51
CA LEU A 81 -1.63 -12.34 -0.21
C LEU A 81 -1.37 -11.29 -1.30
N GLY A 82 -1.65 -10.04 -0.97
CA GLY A 82 -1.39 -8.88 -1.82
C GLY A 82 0.00 -8.32 -1.58
N TYR A 83 0.74 -8.05 -2.65
CA TYR A 83 1.98 -7.26 -2.57
C TYR A 83 1.64 -5.80 -2.30
N ILE A 84 2.31 -5.18 -1.31
CA ILE A 84 2.06 -3.78 -0.93
C ILE A 84 3.27 -2.86 -1.14
N GLY A 85 4.46 -3.43 -1.38
CA GLY A 85 5.67 -2.64 -1.60
C GLY A 85 6.93 -3.31 -1.09
N MET A 86 8.03 -2.57 -1.21
CA MET A 86 9.33 -2.93 -0.65
C MET A 86 9.81 -1.90 0.36
N ASP A 87 10.44 -2.40 1.42
CA ASP A 87 11.09 -1.58 2.44
C ASP A 87 12.50 -2.11 2.71
N LYS A 88 13.52 -1.30 2.41
CA LYS A 88 14.95 -1.64 2.57
C LYS A 88 15.33 -3.00 1.96
N GLY A 89 14.88 -3.27 0.73
CA GLY A 89 15.15 -4.53 0.03
C GLY A 89 14.21 -5.69 0.41
N ASN A 90 13.30 -5.49 1.38
CA ASN A 90 12.41 -6.55 1.86
C ASN A 90 11.01 -6.41 1.26
N ILE A 91 10.48 -7.51 0.72
CA ILE A 91 9.14 -7.55 0.14
C ILE A 91 8.12 -7.55 1.26
N SER A 92 7.15 -6.64 1.19
CA SER A 92 6.06 -6.55 2.15
C SER A 92 4.75 -7.00 1.50
N MET A 93 3.97 -7.78 2.24
CA MET A 93 2.69 -8.33 1.81
C MET A 93 1.61 -8.12 2.86
N THR A 94 0.36 -8.12 2.42
CA THR A 94 -0.82 -8.09 3.29
C THR A 94 -1.70 -9.30 3.01
N TYR A 95 -2.21 -9.93 4.06
CA TYR A 95 -3.27 -10.92 4.00
C TYR A 95 -4.54 -10.35 4.61
N LEU A 96 -5.67 -10.45 3.90
CA LEU A 96 -6.99 -10.10 4.44
C LEU A 96 -7.77 -11.38 4.72
N ASN A 97 -8.14 -11.62 5.99
CA ASN A 97 -8.94 -12.80 6.37
C ASN A 97 -10.44 -12.60 6.13
N ASP A 98 -11.24 -13.65 6.33
CA ASP A 98 -12.70 -13.64 6.07
C ASP A 98 -13.47 -12.72 7.02
N PHE A 99 -12.85 -12.32 8.13
CA PHE A 99 -13.39 -11.40 9.11
C PHE A 99 -12.99 -9.93 8.83
N GLY A 100 -12.33 -9.66 7.70
CA GLY A 100 -11.88 -8.31 7.35
C GLY A 100 -10.64 -7.83 8.10
N LYS A 101 -9.96 -8.71 8.85
CA LYS A 101 -8.71 -8.38 9.54
C LYS A 101 -7.52 -8.55 8.59
N ALA A 102 -6.70 -7.51 8.52
CA ALA A 102 -5.47 -7.49 7.74
C ALA A 102 -4.27 -7.90 8.60
N TYR A 103 -3.36 -8.67 8.01
CA TYR A 103 -2.08 -9.04 8.62
C TYR A 103 -0.96 -8.64 7.68
N LYS A 104 0.08 -8.01 8.21
CA LYS A 104 1.23 -7.55 7.43
C LYS A 104 2.39 -8.50 7.59
N PHE A 105 2.98 -8.89 6.48
CA PHE A 105 4.13 -9.78 6.41
C PHE A 105 5.29 -9.06 5.71
N LYS A 106 6.51 -9.43 6.08
CA LYS A 106 7.74 -8.97 5.45
C LYS A 106 8.66 -10.17 5.21
N CYS A 107 9.11 -10.36 3.99
CA CYS A 107 10.12 -11.35 3.63
C CYS A 107 11.51 -10.71 3.67
N VAL A 108 12.38 -11.23 4.53
CA VAL A 108 13.76 -10.79 4.73
C VAL A 108 14.67 -11.94 4.37
N GLY A 109 15.20 -11.93 3.13
CA GLY A 109 15.89 -13.09 2.57
C GLY A 109 14.96 -14.31 2.56
N ASN A 110 15.37 -15.39 3.25
CA ASN A 110 14.58 -16.62 3.36
C ASN A 110 13.65 -16.67 4.59
N SER A 111 13.59 -15.61 5.40
CA SER A 111 12.76 -15.56 6.60
C SER A 111 11.52 -14.71 6.38
N VAL A 112 10.42 -15.13 7.01
CA VAL A 112 9.17 -14.36 7.03
C VAL A 112 8.99 -13.73 8.41
N LYS A 113 8.58 -12.46 8.43
CA LYS A 113 8.23 -11.75 9.65
C LYS A 113 6.78 -11.29 9.60
N LEU A 114 6.06 -11.44 10.72
CA LEU A 114 4.72 -10.91 10.92
C LEU A 114 4.80 -9.59 11.70
N TYR A 115 4.02 -8.60 11.31
CA TYR A 115 3.87 -7.38 12.10
C TYR A 115 2.90 -7.61 13.27
N ALA A 116 3.37 -7.41 14.49
CA ALA A 116 2.56 -7.45 15.69
C ALA A 116 2.06 -6.04 16.03
N GLU A 117 0.80 -5.76 15.70
CA GLU A 117 0.18 -4.43 15.90
C GLU A 117 0.14 -3.99 17.37
N GLY A 118 0.12 -4.93 18.32
CA GLY A 118 0.10 -4.61 19.75
C GLY A 118 1.44 -4.13 20.32
N SER A 119 2.54 -4.39 19.63
CA SER A 119 3.91 -4.07 20.10
C SER A 119 4.72 -3.28 19.08
N ASP A 120 4.11 -2.88 17.95
CA ASP A 120 4.74 -2.20 16.82
C ASP A 120 6.07 -2.83 16.36
N SER A 121 6.11 -4.17 16.37
CA SER A 121 7.33 -4.93 16.13
C SER A 121 7.16 -6.02 15.07
N TRP A 122 8.24 -6.36 14.38
CA TRP A 122 8.29 -7.49 13.47
C TRP A 122 8.77 -8.76 14.19
N ILE A 123 7.93 -9.79 14.22
CA ILE A 123 8.22 -11.08 14.86
C ILE A 123 8.58 -12.08 13.76
N ALA A 124 9.70 -12.80 13.92
CA ALA A 124 10.06 -13.89 13.03
C ALA A 124 9.07 -15.06 13.22
N MET A 125 8.61 -15.63 12.11
CA MET A 125 7.74 -16.82 12.09
C MET A 125 8.56 -18.09 11.87
#